data_AF-A0A3N0DSL2-F1
#
_entry.id   AF-A0A3N0DSL2-F1
#
_cell.length_a   1.000
_cell.length_b   1.000
_cell.length_c   1.000
_cell.angle_alpha   90.00
_cell.angle_beta   90.00
_cell.angle_gamma   90.00
#
_symmetry.space_group_name_H-M   'P 1'
#
loop_
_entity.id
_entity.type
_entity.pdbx_description
1 polymer ?
#
loop_
_entity_poly.entity_id
_entity_poly.type
_entity_poly.pdbx_seq_one_letter_code
_entity_poly.pdbx_strand_id
1 'polypeptide(L)'
;MAAAAFVENRGTNRADVRPVEVGAWTLDYLGPGFRVQLRVTARGGRGHISAWISPPTAARVFLVAVGNGDAHEEAVVSSNGHFEFDRVRAGSGYRLAFVTETCDRPILTPPFWV
;
A
#
# COMPACT_ATOMS: atom_id res chain seq x y z
N MET A 1 -61.96 -7.40 -16.58
CA MET A 1 -60.73 -7.95 -15.96
C MET A 1 -59.55 -7.43 -16.75
N ALA A 2 -58.75 -6.53 -16.18
CA ALA A 2 -57.53 -6.03 -16.81
C ALA A 2 -56.33 -6.78 -16.20
N ALA A 3 -55.55 -7.45 -17.04
CA ALA A 3 -54.29 -8.08 -16.64
C ALA A 3 -53.16 -7.07 -16.89
N ALA A 4 -52.59 -6.53 -15.82
CA ALA A 4 -51.35 -5.76 -15.89
C ALA A 4 -50.18 -6.73 -15.99
N ALA A 5 -49.52 -6.78 -17.15
CA ALA A 5 -48.25 -7.48 -17.31
C ALA A 5 -47.16 -6.71 -16.55
N PHE A 6 -46.69 -7.29 -15.46
CA PHE A 6 -45.50 -6.83 -14.74
C PHE A 6 -44.29 -7.01 -15.67
N VAL A 7 -43.73 -5.90 -16.16
CA VAL A 7 -42.40 -5.91 -16.78
C VAL A 7 -41.39 -6.16 -15.67
N GLU A 8 -40.87 -7.38 -15.60
CA GLU A 8 -39.70 -7.71 -14.78
C GLU A 8 -38.48 -6.99 -15.40
N ASN A 9 -38.27 -5.76 -14.97
CA ASN A 9 -37.03 -5.02 -15.24
C ASN A 9 -35.91 -5.74 -14.48
N ARG A 10 -35.28 -6.71 -15.15
CA ARG A 10 -34.09 -7.42 -14.64
C ARG A 10 -32.96 -6.42 -14.51
N GLY A 11 -32.86 -5.86 -13.31
CA GLY A 11 -31.82 -4.94 -12.89
C GLY A 11 -30.43 -5.46 -13.25
N THR A 12 -29.84 -4.81 -14.25
CA THR A 12 -28.44 -4.38 -14.29
C THR A 12 -27.47 -5.19 -13.42
N ASN A 13 -26.82 -6.17 -14.07
CA ASN A 13 -25.37 -6.28 -14.11
C ASN A 13 -24.63 -6.26 -12.74
N ARG A 14 -24.94 -7.22 -11.87
CA ARG A 14 -24.09 -7.57 -10.71
C ARG A 14 -23.21 -8.77 -11.05
N ALA A 15 -22.17 -8.58 -11.86
CA ALA A 15 -21.03 -9.51 -11.93
C ALA A 15 -19.81 -8.99 -12.71
N ASP A 16 -19.89 -7.87 -13.44
CA ASP A 16 -18.73 -7.32 -14.14
C ASP A 16 -17.93 -6.36 -13.23
N VAL A 17 -17.62 -6.78 -12.00
CA VAL A 17 -16.52 -6.16 -11.24
C VAL A 17 -15.25 -6.70 -11.86
N ARG A 18 -14.85 -6.14 -13.01
CA ARG A 18 -13.48 -6.31 -13.48
C ARG A 18 -12.55 -5.94 -12.33
N PRO A 19 -11.55 -6.77 -11.99
CA PRO A 19 -10.59 -6.38 -10.98
C PRO A 19 -10.02 -5.04 -11.47
N VAL A 20 -10.10 -3.99 -10.64
CA VAL A 20 -9.46 -2.71 -10.95
C VAL A 20 -8.04 -3.03 -11.37
N GLU A 21 -7.71 -2.76 -12.63
CA GLU A 21 -6.33 -2.78 -13.08
C GLU A 21 -5.62 -1.68 -12.30
N VAL A 22 -4.79 -2.07 -11.36
CA VAL A 22 -3.95 -1.12 -10.64
C VAL A 22 -2.59 -1.10 -11.35
N GLY A 23 -2.01 0.09 -11.47
CA GLY A 23 -0.80 0.32 -12.25
C GLY A 23 0.49 0.03 -11.49
N ALA A 24 1.59 0.51 -12.05
CA ALA A 24 2.85 0.68 -11.33
C ALA A 24 3.14 2.18 -11.19
N TRP A 25 3.51 2.63 -9.99
CA TRP A 25 3.96 4.00 -9.76
C TRP A 25 5.11 4.04 -8.77
N THR A 26 5.75 5.20 -8.72
CA THR A 26 6.89 5.44 -7.84
C THR A 26 6.59 6.61 -6.92
N LEU A 27 7.06 6.51 -5.69
CA LEU A 27 6.95 7.54 -4.66
C LEU A 27 8.33 7.81 -4.09
N ASP A 28 8.60 9.07 -3.79
CA ASP A 28 9.84 9.50 -3.17
C ASP A 28 9.53 10.23 -1.87
N TYR A 29 10.19 9.80 -0.80
CA TYR A 29 10.12 10.43 0.51
C TYR A 29 11.52 10.88 0.92
N LEU A 30 11.64 12.16 1.29
CA LEU A 30 12.86 12.70 1.87
C LEU A 30 12.69 12.77 3.39
N GLY A 31 13.38 11.90 4.10
CA GLY A 31 13.42 11.85 5.55
C GLY A 31 14.67 12.54 6.13
N PRO A 32 14.78 12.58 7.47
CA PRO A 32 15.97 13.10 8.14
C PRO A 32 17.17 12.17 7.90
N GLY A 33 18.09 12.60 7.03
CA GLY A 33 19.34 11.88 6.76
C GLY A 33 19.24 10.71 5.77
N PHE A 34 18.05 10.42 5.22
CA PHE A 34 17.87 9.43 4.16
C PHE A 34 16.73 9.77 3.21
N ARG A 35 16.79 9.25 2.00
CA ARG A 35 15.70 9.21 1.02
C ARG A 35 15.16 7.79 0.93
N VAL A 36 13.86 7.67 0.72
CA VAL A 36 13.21 6.40 0.39
C VAL A 36 12.55 6.55 -0.98
N GLN A 37 12.89 5.65 -1.89
CA GLN A 37 12.19 5.51 -3.17
C GLN A 37 11.40 4.21 -3.14
N LEU A 38 10.08 4.30 -3.36
CA LEU A 38 9.19 3.16 -3.38
C LEU A 38 8.68 2.94 -4.79
N ARG A 39 8.66 1.70 -5.24
CA ARG A 39 7.90 1.25 -6.40
C ARG A 39 6.71 0.45 -5.89
N VAL A 40 5.52 0.92 -6.22
CA VAL A 40 4.26 0.26 -5.90
C VAL A 40 3.72 -0.37 -7.17
N THR A 41 3.35 -1.63 -7.10
CA THR A 41 2.65 -2.36 -8.15
C THR A 41 1.43 -2.99 -7.54
N ALA A 42 0.25 -2.77 -8.10
CA ALA A 42 -0.96 -3.41 -7.61
C ALA A 42 -1.71 -4.09 -8.76
N ARG A 43 -2.44 -5.17 -8.48
CA ARG A 43 -3.24 -5.90 -9.46
C ARG A 43 -4.24 -6.76 -8.74
N GLY A 44 -5.50 -6.71 -9.17
CA GLY A 44 -6.53 -7.64 -8.69
C GLY A 44 -6.75 -7.60 -7.17
N GLY A 45 -6.73 -6.40 -6.58
CA GLY A 45 -6.95 -6.19 -5.14
C GLY A 45 -5.73 -6.43 -4.24
N ARG A 46 -4.60 -6.87 -4.81
CA ARG A 46 -3.33 -7.04 -4.08
C ARG A 46 -2.28 -6.05 -4.60
N GLY A 47 -1.37 -5.66 -3.72
CA GLY A 47 -0.27 -4.76 -3.99
C GLY A 47 1.05 -5.38 -3.51
N HIS A 48 2.11 -5.00 -4.20
CA HIS A 48 3.50 -5.25 -3.84
C HIS A 48 4.23 -3.91 -3.81
N ILE A 49 5.06 -3.73 -2.79
CA ILE A 49 5.92 -2.57 -2.62
C ILE A 49 7.36 -3.07 -2.63
N SER A 50 8.18 -2.51 -3.51
CA SER A 50 9.63 -2.70 -3.53
C SER A 50 10.30 -1.34 -3.34
N ALA A 51 11.18 -1.21 -2.36
CA ALA A 51 11.67 0.10 -1.94
C ALA A 51 13.16 0.11 -1.58
N TRP A 52 13.80 1.27 -1.76
CA TRP A 52 15.21 1.50 -1.48
C TRP A 52 15.41 2.71 -0.58
N ILE A 53 16.31 2.58 0.40
CA ILE A 53 16.81 3.66 1.25
C ILE A 53 18.20 4.10 0.78
N SER A 54 18.41 5.40 0.66
CA SER A 54 19.70 6.00 0.31
C SER A 54 20.07 7.14 1.27
N PRO A 55 21.24 7.10 1.94
CA PRO A 55 22.20 5.99 1.95
C PRO A 55 21.62 4.73 2.62
N PRO A 56 22.13 3.51 2.30
CA PRO A 56 21.71 2.29 2.97
C PRO A 56 21.85 2.42 4.49
N THR A 57 20.73 2.29 5.18
CA THR A 57 20.64 2.48 6.64
C THR A 57 19.95 1.27 7.24
N ALA A 58 20.58 0.66 8.24
CA ALA A 58 19.97 -0.43 8.99
C ALA A 58 18.72 0.08 9.71
N ALA A 59 17.56 -0.47 9.35
CA ALA A 59 16.28 -0.09 9.93
C ALA A 59 15.30 -1.26 9.90
N ARG A 60 14.37 -1.26 10.86
CA ARG A 60 13.12 -2.02 10.76
C ARG A 60 12.06 -1.09 10.19
N VAL A 61 11.35 -1.55 9.17
CA VAL A 61 10.32 -0.77 8.47
C VAL A 61 8.98 -1.43 8.70
N PHE A 62 8.02 -0.65 9.18
CA PHE A 62 6.65 -1.09 9.36
C PHE A 62 5.75 -0.42 8.32
N LEU A 63 5.00 -1.23 7.58
CA LEU A 63 3.91 -0.76 6.73
C LEU A 63 2.63 -0.73 7.56
N VAL A 64 2.17 0.46 7.92
CA VAL A 64 1.03 0.67 8.83
C VAL A 64 -0.19 1.10 8.04
N ALA A 65 -1.32 0.42 8.22
CA ALA A 65 -2.58 0.79 7.59
C ALA A 65 -3.13 2.10 8.19
N VAL A 66 -3.51 3.05 7.33
CA VAL A 66 -4.14 4.30 7.78
C VAL A 66 -5.55 4.00 8.28
N GLY A 67 -5.85 4.42 9.51
CA GLY A 67 -7.15 4.18 10.15
C GLY A 67 -7.27 2.85 10.90
N ASN A 68 -6.25 1.98 10.84
CA ASN A 68 -6.15 0.78 11.67
C ASN A 68 -4.71 0.61 12.15
N GLY A 69 -4.39 1.22 13.30
CA GLY A 69 -3.02 1.30 13.82
C GLY A 69 -2.42 -0.03 14.29
N ASP A 70 -3.26 -1.04 14.54
CA ASP A 70 -2.80 -2.35 15.03
C ASP A 70 -2.33 -3.25 13.88
N ALA A 71 -2.88 -3.05 12.67
CA ALA A 71 -2.50 -3.83 11.50
C ALA A 71 -1.25 -3.24 10.83
N HIS A 72 -0.14 -3.96 10.97
CA HIS A 72 1.11 -3.62 10.29
C HIS A 72 1.83 -4.86 9.75
N GLU A 73 2.61 -4.65 8.70
CA GLU A 73 3.61 -5.61 8.22
C GLU A 73 5.00 -5.08 8.52
N GLU A 74 5.94 -5.98 8.79
CA GLU A 74 7.33 -5.62 9.07
C GLU A 74 8.25 -6.12 7.95
N ALA A 75 9.21 -5.29 7.57
CA ALA A 75 10.34 -5.63 6.73
C ALA A 75 11.65 -5.14 7.36
N VAL A 76 12.73 -5.88 7.13
CA VAL A 76 14.09 -5.48 7.54
C VAL A 76 14.82 -4.99 6.31
N VAL A 77 15.48 -3.83 6.44
CA VAL A 77 16.28 -3.27 5.35
C VAL A 77 17.53 -4.12 5.16
N SER A 78 17.74 -4.59 3.94
CA SER A 78 18.94 -5.34 3.56
C SER A 78 20.19 -4.45 3.56
N SER A 79 21.37 -5.06 3.44
CA SER A 79 22.65 -4.33 3.40
C SER A 79 22.79 -3.37 2.21
N ASN A 80 22.03 -3.57 1.12
CA ASN A 80 22.01 -2.66 -0.03
C ASN A 80 20.89 -1.60 0.07
N GLY A 81 20.19 -1.50 1.20
CA GLY A 81 19.15 -0.51 1.46
C GLY A 81 17.76 -0.91 0.97
N HIS A 82 17.57 -2.14 0.49
CA HIS A 82 16.32 -2.61 -0.11
C HIS A 82 15.39 -3.28 0.90
N PHE A 83 14.08 -3.15 0.72
CA PHE A 83 13.04 -3.83 1.50
C PHE A 83 11.74 -3.95 0.69
N GLU A 84 10.91 -4.94 1.00
CA GLU A 84 9.68 -5.23 0.24
C GLU A 84 8.50 -5.63 1.13
N PHE A 85 7.29 -5.44 0.60
CA PHE A 85 6.03 -5.90 1.19
C PHE A 85 5.15 -6.55 0.12
N ASP A 86 4.63 -7.76 0.38
CA ASP A 86 3.88 -8.57 -0.60
C ASP A 86 2.39 -8.72 -0.28
N ARG A 87 1.96 -8.44 0.96
CA ARG A 87 0.60 -8.69 1.43
C ARG A 87 -0.24 -7.41 1.50
N VAL A 88 0.08 -6.45 0.65
CA VAL A 88 -0.57 -5.15 0.64
C VAL A 88 -1.93 -5.25 -0.04
N ARG A 89 -2.95 -4.63 0.54
CA ARG A 89 -4.29 -4.56 -0.06
C ARG A 89 -4.34 -3.34 -0.98
N ALA A 90 -4.67 -3.57 -2.25
CA ALA A 90 -4.87 -2.47 -3.19
C ALA A 90 -6.18 -1.70 -2.89
N GLY A 91 -6.20 -0.43 -3.23
CA GLY A 91 -7.23 0.55 -2.86
C GLY A 91 -7.16 1.01 -1.39
N SER A 92 -6.06 0.77 -0.68
CA SER A 92 -5.92 1.09 0.75
C SER A 92 -4.79 2.08 1.03
N GLY A 93 -4.96 2.88 2.08
CA GLY A 93 -3.99 3.89 2.50
C GLY A 93 -3.00 3.32 3.51
N TYR A 94 -1.72 3.60 3.31
CA TYR A 94 -0.63 3.12 4.16
C TYR A 94 0.35 4.25 4.49
N ARG A 95 1.19 4.04 5.50
CA ARG A 95 2.41 4.82 5.74
C ARG A 95 3.54 3.90 6.16
N LEU A 96 4.78 4.32 5.93
CA LEU A 96 5.94 3.64 6.49
C LEU A 96 6.34 4.28 7.83
N ALA A 97 6.71 3.43 8.77
CA ALA A 97 7.39 3.81 10.00
C ALA A 97 8.78 3.18 10.04
N PHE A 98 9.81 4.00 10.12
CA PHE A 98 11.20 3.58 10.20
C PHE A 98 11.69 3.63 11.64
N VAL A 99 12.18 2.50 12.13
CA VAL A 99 12.86 2.40 13.43
C VAL A 99 14.32 2.13 13.16
N THR A 100 15.16 3.13 13.41
CA THR A 100 16.61 3.06 13.32
C THR A 100 17.20 3.01 14.73
N GLU A 101 18.42 2.50 14.88
CA GLU A 101 19.11 2.48 16.18
C GLU A 101 19.42 3.89 16.71
N THR A 102 19.47 4.88 15.82
CA THR A 102 19.87 6.26 16.11
C THR A 102 18.71 7.16 16.54
N CYS A 103 17.46 6.67 16.52
CA CYS A 103 16.27 7.48 16.75
C CYS A 103 15.42 6.90 17.88
N ASP A 104 15.15 7.72 18.90
CA ASP A 104 14.27 7.36 20.03
C ASP A 104 12.79 7.23 19.62
N ARG A 105 12.42 7.73 18.43
CA ARG A 105 11.06 7.69 17.90
C ARG A 105 11.04 7.24 16.44
N PRO A 106 10.01 6.49 16.01
CA PRO A 106 9.87 6.13 14.61
C PRO A 106 9.74 7.35 13.70
N ILE A 107 10.42 7.33 12.55
CA ILE A 107 10.27 8.32 11.49
C ILE A 107 9.12 7.87 10.60
N LEU A 108 8.11 8.74 10.43
CA LEU A 108 6.89 8.41 9.68
C LEU A 108 6.87 9.12 8.32
N THR A 109 6.50 8.39 7.28
CA THR A 109 6.20 9.00 5.99
C THR A 109 4.78 9.60 6.00
N PRO A 110 4.50 10.55 5.10
CA PRO A 110 3.13 10.85 4.72
C PRO A 110 2.40 9.57 4.26
N PRO A 111 1.06 9.53 4.39
CA PRO A 111 0.29 8.43 3.86
C PRO A 111 0.37 8.38 2.33
N PHE A 112 0.34 7.17 1.78
CA PHE A 112 0.27 6.90 0.35
C PHE A 112 -0.76 5.81 0.08
N TRP A 113 -1.22 5.75 -1.17
CA TRP A 113 -2.18 4.75 -1.62
C TRP A 113 -1.45 3.64 -2.35
N VAL A 114 -1.95 2.42 -2.18
CA VAL A 114 -1.60 1.18 -2.90
C VAL A 114 -2.86 0.67 -3.56
#